data_AF-E7G5X9-F1
#
_entry.id   AF-E7G5X9-F1
#
_cell.length_a   1.000
_cell.length_b   1.000
_cell.length_c   1.000
_cell.angle_alpha   90.00
_cell.angle_beta   90.00
_cell.angle_gamma   90.00
#
_symmetry.space_group_name_H-M   'P 1'
#
loop_
_entity.id
_entity.type
_entity.pdbx_description
1 polymer ?
#
loop_
_entity_poly.entity_id
_entity_poly.type
_entity_poly.pdbx_seq_one_letter_code
_entity_poly.pdbx_strand_id
1 'polypeptide(L)'
;MAINRIENTAQIISDCLVIDSNTVETIVRIPPTIYKEVDKCEACVGDILTYTITIRNNSLCPLKNIVFNDRIPYGTDYILNTFEVDDVPQVPSIDDYTLYYTIPTIEPMGTVVIRFQVQVRE
;
A
#
# COMPACT_ATOMS: atom_id res chain seq x y z
N MET A 1 9.40 -13.59 14.44
CA MET A 1 7.97 -13.56 14.07
C MET A 1 7.37 -12.29 14.63
N ALA A 2 6.70 -11.48 13.80
CA ALA A 2 5.90 -10.37 14.32
C ALA A 2 4.58 -10.94 14.86
N ILE A 3 4.21 -10.58 16.08
CA ILE A 3 2.92 -10.95 16.67
C ILE A 3 1.84 -10.08 16.00
N ASN A 4 0.92 -10.69 15.27
CA ASN A 4 -0.21 -10.02 14.61
C ASN A 4 -1.56 -10.24 15.33
N ARG A 5 -1.58 -11.10 16.35
CA ARG A 5 -2.74 -11.40 17.20
C ARG A 5 -2.33 -11.57 18.65
N ILE A 6 -3.17 -11.10 19.57
CA ILE A 6 -3.08 -11.35 21.00
C ILE A 6 -4.30 -12.17 21.39
N GLU A 7 -4.07 -13.34 21.97
CA GLU A 7 -5.11 -14.25 22.43
C GLU A 7 -5.09 -14.31 23.96
N ASN A 8 -6.28 -14.34 24.58
CA ASN A 8 -6.42 -14.47 26.02
C ASN A 8 -7.52 -15.47 26.37
N THR A 9 -7.17 -16.44 27.20
CA THR A 9 -8.07 -17.46 27.75
C THR A 9 -7.85 -17.52 29.25
N ALA A 10 -8.93 -17.48 30.03
CA ALA A 10 -8.87 -17.65 31.48
C ALA A 10 -9.00 -19.13 31.84
N GLN A 11 -8.44 -19.53 33.00
CA GLN A 11 -8.56 -20.88 33.54
C GLN A 11 -9.05 -20.86 34.98
N ILE A 12 -9.86 -21.86 35.33
CA ILE A 12 -10.11 -22.24 36.73
C ILE A 12 -9.46 -23.61 36.97
N ILE A 13 -8.80 -23.75 38.11
CA ILE A 13 -8.20 -25.00 38.59
C ILE A 13 -8.88 -25.37 39.90
N SER A 14 -9.43 -26.59 39.97
CA SER A 14 -9.97 -27.18 41.21
C SER A 14 -9.46 -28.60 41.35
N ASP A 15 -8.72 -28.88 42.41
CA ASP A 15 -7.97 -30.13 42.59
C ASP A 15 -7.07 -30.44 41.37
N CYS A 16 -7.38 -31.50 40.61
CA CYS A 16 -6.68 -31.87 39.37
C CYS A 16 -7.48 -31.54 38.10
N LEU A 17 -8.61 -30.83 38.23
CA LEU A 17 -9.45 -30.43 37.10
C LEU A 17 -9.07 -29.01 36.64
N VAL A 18 -8.79 -28.87 35.35
CA VAL A 18 -8.56 -27.59 34.68
C VAL A 18 -9.71 -27.34 33.70
N ILE A 19 -10.34 -26.18 33.78
CA ILE A 19 -11.39 -25.75 32.86
C ILE A 19 -10.99 -24.40 32.25
N ASP A 20 -10.94 -24.36 30.92
CA ASP A 20 -10.71 -23.15 30.14
C ASP A 20 -12.01 -22.35 29.94
N SER A 21 -11.90 -21.02 29.89
CA SER A 21 -12.94 -20.15 29.32
C SER A 21 -12.95 -20.23 27.79
N ASN A 22 -13.80 -19.42 27.15
CA ASN A 22 -13.60 -19.08 25.74
C ASN A 22 -12.31 -18.24 25.55
N THR A 23 -11.76 -18.26 24.35
CA THR A 23 -10.67 -17.36 23.93
C THR A 23 -11.25 -16.05 23.42
N VAL A 24 -10.58 -14.93 23.71
CA VAL A 24 -10.81 -13.65 23.04
C VAL A 24 -9.56 -13.22 22.28
N GLU A 25 -9.75 -12.62 21.10
CA GLU A 25 -8.66 -12.19 20.22
C GLU A 25 -8.63 -10.66 20.07
N THR A 26 -7.42 -10.11 20.02
CA THR A 26 -7.15 -8.71 19.62
C THR A 26 -6.17 -8.70 18.45
N ILE A 27 -6.54 -8.04 17.36
CA ILE A 27 -5.66 -7.87 16.20
C ILE A 27 -4.68 -6.73 16.47
N VAL A 28 -3.39 -7.00 16.31
CA VAL A 28 -2.35 -5.97 16.37
C VAL A 28 -2.29 -5.25 15.03
N ARG A 29 -2.39 -3.92 15.05
CA ARG A 29 -2.29 -3.11 13.84
C ARG A 29 -0.84 -3.02 13.40
N ILE A 30 -0.57 -3.44 12.17
CA ILE A 30 0.76 -3.39 11.56
C ILE A 30 0.73 -2.31 10.46
N PRO A 31 1.68 -1.35 10.45
CA PRO A 31 1.77 -0.35 9.39
C PRO A 31 1.94 -1.00 8.00
N PRO A 32 1.36 -0.40 6.94
CA PRO A 32 1.65 -0.83 5.58
C PRO A 32 3.11 -0.53 5.22
N THR A 33 3.62 -1.26 4.24
CA THR A 33 4.91 -0.96 3.58
C THR A 33 4.65 -0.39 2.20
N ILE A 34 5.48 0.55 1.77
CA ILE A 34 5.43 1.17 0.45
C ILE A 34 6.82 1.11 -0.18
N TYR A 35 6.87 0.76 -1.47
CA TYR A 35 8.11 0.71 -2.24
C TYR A 35 7.88 1.37 -3.60
N LYS A 36 8.84 2.16 -4.07
CA LYS A 36 8.81 2.83 -5.37
C LYS A 36 10.04 2.43 -6.17
N GLU A 37 9.83 2.11 -7.43
CA GLU A 37 10.87 1.80 -8.40
C GLU A 37 10.61 2.52 -9.73
N VAL A 38 11.65 2.60 -10.55
CA VAL A 38 11.62 3.14 -11.90
C VAL A 38 12.34 2.16 -12.82
N ASP A 39 11.85 2.04 -14.05
CA ASP A 39 12.36 1.09 -15.04
C ASP A 39 13.78 1.38 -15.54
N LYS A 40 14.25 2.63 -15.41
CA LYS A 40 15.58 3.06 -15.88
C LYS A 40 16.38 3.72 -14.76
N CYS A 41 17.66 3.34 -14.64
CA CYS A 41 18.61 3.99 -13.73
C CYS A 41 19.27 5.25 -14.33
N GLU A 42 19.22 5.41 -15.66
CA GLU A 42 19.69 6.58 -16.42
C GLU A 42 18.70 6.87 -17.56
N ALA A 43 18.52 8.14 -17.92
CA ALA A 43 17.61 8.57 -18.98
C ALA A 43 18.12 9.80 -19.72
N CYS A 44 17.85 9.87 -21.02
CA CYS A 44 18.07 11.02 -21.88
C CYS A 44 16.80 11.87 -21.99
N VAL A 45 16.95 13.10 -22.48
CA VAL A 45 15.83 13.91 -22.95
C VAL A 45 14.94 13.12 -23.92
N GLY A 46 13.63 13.19 -23.73
CA GLY A 46 12.64 12.50 -24.55
C GLY A 46 12.33 11.08 -24.09
N ASP A 47 13.13 10.48 -23.19
CA ASP A 47 12.85 9.16 -22.63
C ASP A 47 11.55 9.16 -21.82
N ILE A 48 10.85 8.03 -21.90
CA ILE A 48 9.75 7.70 -21.00
C ILE A 48 10.33 6.91 -19.82
N LEU A 49 9.94 7.32 -18.61
CA LEU A 49 10.19 6.62 -17.35
C LEU A 49 8.86 6.05 -16.85
N THR A 50 8.86 4.76 -16.50
CA THR A 50 7.72 4.09 -15.88
C THR A 50 7.99 3.93 -14.39
N TYR A 51 7.20 4.61 -13.57
CA TYR A 51 7.24 4.45 -12.12
C TYR A 51 6.28 3.34 -11.70
N THR A 52 6.74 2.46 -10.80
CA THR A 52 5.92 1.42 -10.16
C THR A 52 5.97 1.60 -8.65
N ILE A 53 4.80 1.69 -8.01
CA ILE A 53 4.65 1.84 -6.56
C ILE A 53 3.87 0.65 -6.03
N THR A 54 4.47 -0.10 -5.12
CA THR A 54 3.84 -1.25 -4.46
C THR A 54 3.51 -0.90 -3.02
N ILE A 55 2.23 -0.97 -2.66
CA ILE A 55 1.73 -0.76 -1.29
C ILE A 55 1.22 -2.08 -0.76
N ARG A 56 1.75 -2.52 0.39
CA ARG A 56 1.35 -3.78 1.03
C ARG A 56 0.72 -3.55 2.39
N ASN A 57 -0.48 -4.10 2.58
CA ASN A 57 -1.14 -4.18 3.88
C ASN A 57 -0.53 -5.34 4.68
N ASN A 58 0.20 -5.01 5.74
CA ASN A 58 0.81 -6.00 6.64
C ASN A 58 -0.07 -6.33 7.86
N SER A 59 -1.31 -5.84 7.91
CA SER A 59 -2.23 -6.10 9.00
C SER A 59 -3.29 -7.15 8.64
N LEU A 60 -3.95 -7.68 9.66
CA LEU A 60 -5.09 -8.61 9.50
C LEU A 60 -6.44 -7.90 9.35
N CYS A 61 -6.43 -6.56 9.29
CA CYS A 61 -7.63 -5.76 9.04
C CYS A 61 -7.50 -5.05 7.68
N PRO A 62 -8.61 -4.74 7.00
CA PRO A 62 -8.57 -3.95 5.77
C PRO A 62 -8.08 -2.54 6.06
N LEU A 63 -7.19 -2.02 5.21
CA LEU A 63 -6.91 -0.58 5.14
C LEU A 63 -7.98 0.06 4.27
N LYS A 64 -8.52 1.21 4.67
CA LYS A 64 -9.58 1.91 3.95
C LYS A 64 -9.20 3.37 3.73
N ASN A 65 -9.67 3.96 2.63
CA ASN A 65 -9.47 5.36 2.27
C ASN A 65 -7.99 5.78 2.29
N ILE A 66 -7.14 5.00 1.64
CA ILE A 66 -5.70 5.26 1.61
C ILE A 66 -5.44 6.36 0.57
N VAL A 67 -4.93 7.50 1.03
CA VAL A 67 -4.56 8.61 0.13
C VAL A 67 -3.14 8.37 -0.37
N PHE A 68 -3.02 8.05 -1.65
CA PHE A 68 -1.75 8.06 -2.39
C PHE A 68 -1.48 9.46 -2.92
N ASN A 69 -0.23 9.90 -2.80
CA ASN A 69 0.28 11.06 -3.52
C ASN A 69 1.73 10.85 -3.94
N ASP A 70 2.10 11.42 -5.09
CA ASP A 70 3.46 11.36 -5.62
C ASP A 70 3.74 12.58 -6.49
N ARG A 71 4.84 13.28 -6.20
CA ARG A 71 5.22 14.49 -6.93
C ARG A 71 5.84 14.11 -8.26
N ILE A 72 5.35 14.70 -9.34
CA ILE A 72 5.93 14.58 -10.67
C ILE A 72 7.35 15.17 -10.60
N PRO A 73 8.40 14.39 -10.92
CA PRO A 73 9.77 14.86 -10.81
C PRO A 73 10.04 16.09 -11.68
N TYR A 74 10.85 17.02 -11.16
CA TYR A 74 11.31 18.16 -11.95
C TYR A 74 12.07 17.68 -13.20
N GLY A 75 11.89 18.38 -14.32
CA GLY A 75 12.48 17.98 -15.60
C GLY A 75 11.70 16.88 -16.32
N THR A 76 10.52 16.51 -15.83
CA THR A 76 9.63 15.57 -16.50
C THR A 76 8.21 16.12 -16.63
N ASP A 77 7.48 15.65 -17.65
CA ASP A 77 6.04 15.88 -17.80
C ASP A 77 5.29 14.56 -17.62
N TYR A 78 4.18 14.58 -16.88
CA TYR A 78 3.31 13.41 -16.73
C TYR A 78 2.60 13.07 -18.06
N ILE A 79 2.62 11.79 -18.43
CA ILE A 79 1.91 11.31 -19.62
C ILE A 79 0.48 10.95 -19.22
N LEU A 80 -0.50 11.69 -19.74
CA LEU A 80 -1.92 11.46 -19.48
C LEU A 80 -2.36 10.03 -19.84
N ASN A 81 -3.33 9.51 -19.08
CA ASN A 81 -3.92 8.18 -19.25
C ASN A 81 -2.93 7.01 -19.05
N THR A 82 -1.81 7.22 -18.37
CA THR A 82 -0.86 6.16 -18.01
C THR A 82 -0.94 5.72 -16.55
N PHE A 83 -1.72 6.42 -15.74
CA PHE A 83 -1.95 6.06 -14.35
C PHE A 83 -2.88 4.83 -14.26
N GLU A 84 -2.40 3.77 -13.63
CA GLU A 84 -3.13 2.53 -13.41
C GLU A 84 -3.00 2.06 -11.97
N VAL A 85 -4.02 1.35 -11.50
CA VAL A 85 -4.08 0.70 -10.19
C VAL A 85 -4.44 -0.76 -10.43
N ASP A 86 -3.58 -1.68 -10.03
CA ASP A 86 -3.70 -3.13 -10.28
C ASP A 86 -4.04 -3.45 -11.75
N ASP A 87 -3.25 -2.86 -12.67
CA ASP A 87 -3.38 -2.98 -14.12
C ASP A 87 -4.72 -2.46 -14.70
N VAL A 88 -5.50 -1.71 -13.90
CA VAL A 88 -6.73 -1.05 -14.32
C VAL A 88 -6.47 0.45 -14.47
N PRO A 89 -6.71 1.05 -15.66
CA PRO A 89 -6.57 2.49 -15.84
C PRO A 89 -7.46 3.29 -14.89
N GLN A 90 -6.88 4.33 -14.28
CA GLN A 90 -7.57 5.24 -13.36
C GLN A 90 -7.23 6.69 -13.71
N VAL A 91 -8.00 7.64 -13.21
CA VAL A 91 -7.75 9.07 -13.38
C VAL A 91 -7.34 9.67 -12.03
N PRO A 92 -6.05 10.00 -11.82
CA PRO A 92 -5.62 10.70 -10.62
C PRO A 92 -6.01 12.18 -10.73
N SER A 93 -6.24 12.83 -9.59
CA SER A 93 -6.26 14.30 -9.56
C SER A 93 -4.84 14.84 -9.52
N ILE A 94 -4.59 15.98 -10.16
CA ILE A 94 -3.27 16.62 -10.18
C ILE A 94 -3.41 18.01 -9.58
N ASP A 95 -2.64 18.29 -8.54
CA ASP A 95 -2.54 19.60 -7.90
C ASP A 95 -1.09 19.89 -7.51
N ASP A 96 -0.60 21.11 -7.74
CA ASP A 96 0.80 21.51 -7.59
C ASP A 96 1.83 20.43 -8.02
N TYR A 97 1.75 19.99 -9.28
CA TYR A 97 2.63 18.97 -9.85
C TYR A 97 2.66 17.64 -9.05
N THR A 98 1.61 17.35 -8.29
CA THR A 98 1.51 16.15 -7.46
C THR A 98 0.29 15.34 -7.90
N LEU A 99 0.50 14.06 -8.21
CA LEU A 99 -0.57 13.11 -8.47
C LEU A 99 -1.21 12.73 -7.15
N TYR A 100 -2.53 12.64 -7.09
CA TYR A 100 -3.30 12.17 -5.94
C TYR A 100 -4.31 11.11 -6.38
N TYR A 101 -4.45 10.07 -5.58
CA TYR A 101 -5.47 9.04 -5.77
C TYR A 101 -5.89 8.43 -4.43
N THR A 102 -7.19 8.17 -4.25
CA THR A 102 -7.70 7.48 -3.06
C THR A 102 -7.93 6.01 -3.39
N ILE A 103 -7.12 5.13 -2.80
CA ILE A 103 -7.34 3.68 -2.86
C ILE A 103 -8.46 3.35 -1.87
N PRO A 104 -9.60 2.81 -2.32
CA PRO A 104 -10.75 2.58 -1.45
C PRO A 104 -10.44 1.60 -0.32
N THR A 105 -9.82 0.47 -0.67
CA THR A 105 -9.48 -0.61 0.26
C THR A 105 -8.22 -1.34 -0.19
N ILE A 106 -7.39 -1.75 0.78
CA ILE A 106 -6.41 -2.82 0.59
C ILE A 106 -6.75 -3.92 1.59
N GLU A 107 -7.15 -5.09 1.09
CA GLU A 107 -7.55 -6.22 1.91
C GLU A 107 -6.44 -6.69 2.87
N PRO A 108 -6.76 -7.41 3.96
CA PRO A 108 -5.77 -8.00 4.86
C PRO A 108 -4.72 -8.78 4.08
N MET A 109 -3.44 -8.57 4.40
CA MET A 109 -2.33 -9.20 3.67
C MET A 109 -2.32 -8.94 2.15
N GLY A 110 -3.09 -7.97 1.67
CA GLY A 110 -3.19 -7.59 0.26
C GLY A 110 -2.09 -6.64 -0.18
N THR A 111 -1.98 -6.49 -1.49
CA THR A 111 -1.06 -5.55 -2.14
C THR A 111 -1.84 -4.79 -3.21
N VAL A 112 -1.52 -3.51 -3.38
CA VAL A 112 -1.96 -2.69 -4.52
C VAL A 112 -0.71 -2.19 -5.25
N VAL A 113 -0.74 -2.23 -6.57
CA VAL A 113 0.32 -1.70 -7.43
C VAL A 113 -0.21 -0.51 -8.21
N ILE A 114 0.50 0.61 -8.15
CA ILE A 114 0.24 1.81 -8.93
C ILE A 114 1.35 1.96 -9.96
N ARG A 115 1.00 2.25 -11.22
CA ARG A 115 1.99 2.68 -12.22
C ARG A 115 1.57 3.97 -12.88
N PHE A 116 2.57 4.75 -13.30
CA PHE A 116 2.37 5.92 -14.15
C PHE A 116 3.65 6.23 -14.92
N GLN A 117 3.52 6.95 -16.03
CA GLN A 117 4.64 7.32 -16.88
C GLN A 117 4.86 8.82 -16.91
N VAL A 118 6.12 9.22 -17.02
CA VAL A 118 6.54 10.59 -17.29
C VAL A 118 7.52 10.62 -18.46
N GLN A 119 7.59 11.75 -19.16
CA GLN A 119 8.56 11.99 -20.21
C GLN A 119 9.61 13.00 -19.75
N VAL A 120 10.90 12.71 -19.96
CA VAL A 120 12.01 13.62 -19.67
C VAL A 120 12.01 14.79 -20.66
N ARG A 121 12.09 16.01 -20.15
CA ARG A 121 12.11 17.25 -20.95
C ARG A 121 13.52 17.68 -21.34
N GLU A 122 13.58 18.55 -22.34
CA GLU A 122 14.76 19.38 -22.65
C GLU A 122 15.10 20.36 -21.52
#